data_AF-A0A3G8WZP9-F1
#
_entry.id   AF-A0A3G8WZP9-F1
#
_cell.length_a   1.000
_cell.length_b   1.000
_cell.length_c   1.000
_cell.angle_alpha   90.00
_cell.angle_beta   90.00
_cell.angle_gamma   90.00
#
_symmetry.space_group_name_H-M   'P 1'
#
loop_
_entity.id
_entity.type
_entity.pdbx_description
1 polymer ?
#
loop_
_entity_poly.entity_id
_entity_poly.type
_entity_poly.pdbx_seq_one_letter_code
_entity_poly.pdbx_strand_id
1 'polypeptide(L)'
;MNKFLMTMILACFSYLASAQSIFKKEANWIDNKDGISYEMNIYSKSGKDANAKIAKADFTIIGDLALLEKVELIRDGKVKFNLALKAETNELQLQPGLYTFKIYHKKLGEKDFEVELKNAQKNNVKLTIK
;
A
#
# COMPACT_ATOMS: atom_id res chain seq x y z
N MET A 1 -14.33 4.50 -58.96
CA MET A 1 -15.09 3.49 -58.16
C MET A 1 -14.09 2.58 -57.47
N ASN A 2 -14.21 2.48 -56.14
CA ASN A 2 -13.74 1.45 -55.21
C ASN A 2 -12.30 0.90 -55.34
N LYS A 3 -11.38 1.25 -54.43
CA LYS A 3 -11.29 0.98 -52.98
C LYS A 3 -10.77 -0.44 -52.67
N PHE A 4 -9.93 -0.46 -51.63
CA PHE A 4 -9.50 -1.56 -50.77
C PHE A 4 -8.25 -2.33 -51.22
N LEU A 5 -7.24 -2.57 -50.38
CA LEU A 5 -6.91 -2.04 -49.06
C LEU A 5 -5.48 -2.52 -48.77
N MET A 6 -4.54 -1.59 -48.74
CA MET A 6 -3.40 -1.51 -47.83
C MET A 6 -3.14 -2.74 -46.94
N THR A 7 -2.38 -3.70 -47.46
CA THR A 7 -1.77 -4.78 -46.68
C THR A 7 -0.46 -4.30 -46.06
N MET A 8 -0.21 -4.73 -44.82
CA MET A 8 1.03 -4.57 -44.04
C MET A 8 1.31 -3.21 -43.40
N ILE A 9 0.59 -2.88 -42.32
CA ILE A 9 1.20 -2.13 -41.22
C ILE A 9 0.84 -2.84 -39.89
N LEU A 10 1.88 -3.18 -39.13
CA LEU A 10 1.89 -3.49 -37.69
C LEU A 10 1.22 -4.78 -37.19
N ALA A 11 1.82 -5.92 -37.52
CA ALA A 11 1.87 -7.05 -36.58
C ALA A 11 3.04 -6.87 -35.60
N CYS A 12 3.02 -5.81 -34.77
CA CYS A 12 4.13 -5.54 -33.82
C CYS A 12 3.72 -4.69 -32.62
N PHE A 13 2.56 -4.91 -31.99
CA PHE A 13 2.26 -4.26 -30.68
C PHE A 13 1.48 -5.12 -29.68
N SER A 14 1.52 -6.46 -29.78
CA SER A 14 0.89 -7.33 -28.78
C SER A 14 1.83 -7.85 -27.68
N TYR A 15 3.11 -7.44 -27.65
CA TYR A 15 4.05 -7.81 -26.58
C TYR A 15 4.39 -6.69 -25.59
N LEU A 16 3.59 -5.62 -25.58
CA LEU A 16 3.56 -4.68 -24.46
C LEU A 16 2.24 -4.81 -23.70
N ALA A 17 1.81 -6.05 -23.48
CA ALA A 17 0.92 -6.37 -22.39
C ALA A 17 1.71 -6.21 -21.08
N SER A 18 1.68 -4.96 -20.59
CA SER A 18 1.77 -4.58 -19.20
C SER A 18 2.97 -5.14 -18.41
N ALA A 19 3.96 -4.26 -18.19
CA ALA A 19 4.52 -4.12 -16.85
C ALA A 19 3.43 -3.58 -15.90
N GLN A 20 2.33 -4.32 -15.77
CA GLN A 20 1.39 -4.12 -14.66
C GLN A 20 2.22 -4.48 -13.44
N SER A 21 2.39 -3.52 -12.54
CA SER A 21 2.98 -3.80 -11.23
C SER A 21 2.40 -5.12 -10.72
N ILE A 22 3.26 -6.08 -10.37
CA ILE A 22 2.82 -7.39 -9.86
C ILE A 22 1.98 -7.21 -8.58
N PHE A 23 2.05 -6.02 -7.98
CA PHE A 23 1.18 -5.59 -6.90
C PHE A 23 -0.10 -4.95 -7.44
N LYS A 24 -1.24 -5.51 -7.05
CA LYS A 24 -2.58 -4.96 -7.31
C LYS A 24 -2.94 -3.97 -6.21
N LYS A 25 -3.59 -2.86 -6.54
CA LYS A 25 -4.11 -1.91 -5.55
C LYS A 25 -5.30 -2.57 -4.85
N GLU A 26 -5.19 -2.82 -3.55
CA GLU A 26 -6.25 -3.43 -2.74
C GLU A 26 -7.12 -2.36 -2.08
N ALA A 27 -6.51 -1.28 -1.60
CA ALA A 27 -7.22 -0.23 -0.89
C ALA A 27 -6.57 1.14 -1.06
N ASN A 28 -7.41 2.17 -0.94
CA ASN A 28 -6.97 3.56 -0.87
C ASN A 28 -7.92 4.35 0.03
N TRP A 29 -7.31 5.08 0.95
CA TRP A 29 -8.00 6.02 1.80
C TRP A 29 -7.36 7.39 1.62
N ILE A 30 -8.22 8.39 1.49
CA ILE A 30 -7.82 9.79 1.41
C ILE A 30 -8.65 10.54 2.45
N ASP A 31 -7.99 11.27 3.34
CA ASP A 31 -8.63 12.14 4.30
C ASP A 31 -7.97 13.52 4.24
N ASN A 32 -8.80 14.57 4.26
CA ASN A 32 -8.35 15.95 4.17
C ASN A 32 -8.94 16.74 5.33
N LYS A 33 -8.08 17.35 6.14
CA LYS A 33 -8.50 18.19 7.26
C LYS A 33 -7.55 19.36 7.45
N ASP A 34 -8.10 20.56 7.57
CA ASP A 34 -7.35 21.81 7.80
C ASP A 34 -6.19 22.01 6.80
N GLY A 35 -6.40 21.62 5.54
CA GLY A 35 -5.41 21.74 4.47
C GLY A 35 -4.35 20.64 4.41
N ILE A 36 -4.35 19.70 5.36
CA ILE A 36 -3.46 18.53 5.39
C ILE A 36 -4.19 17.32 4.80
N SER A 37 -3.49 16.58 3.95
CA SER A 37 -4.00 15.38 3.29
C SER A 37 -3.26 14.13 3.78
N TYR A 38 -4.01 13.12 4.21
CA TYR A 38 -3.51 11.75 4.41
C TYR A 38 -3.96 10.89 3.26
N GLU A 39 -3.01 10.26 2.60
CA GLU A 39 -3.28 9.29 1.56
C GLU A 39 -2.60 7.96 1.93
N MET A 40 -3.41 6.97 2.29
CA MET A 40 -2.95 5.60 2.53
C MET A 40 -3.27 4.75 1.30
N ASN A 41 -2.24 4.19 0.68
CA ASN A 41 -2.40 3.24 -0.42
C ASN A 41 -1.87 1.86 0.00
N ILE A 42 -2.64 0.82 -0.30
CA ILE A 42 -2.22 -0.56 -0.07
C ILE A 42 -2.19 -1.28 -1.40
N TYR A 43 -1.01 -1.80 -1.73
CA TYR A 43 -0.80 -2.63 -2.89
C TYR A 43 -0.36 -4.00 -2.46
N SER A 44 -0.93 -5.04 -3.03
CA SER A 44 -0.65 -6.39 -2.55
C SER A 44 -0.39 -7.35 -3.69
N LYS A 45 0.45 -8.33 -3.38
CA LYS A 45 0.85 -9.38 -4.29
C LYS A 45 0.76 -10.71 -3.58
N SER A 46 0.06 -11.66 -4.19
CA SER A 46 0.08 -13.05 -3.73
C SER A 46 1.49 -13.62 -3.88
N GLY A 47 2.00 -14.20 -2.81
CA GLY A 47 3.22 -14.98 -2.82
C GLY A 47 3.02 -16.33 -3.49
N LYS A 48 4.13 -16.98 -3.84
CA LYS A 48 4.12 -18.26 -4.54
C LYS A 48 3.77 -19.45 -3.63
N ASP A 49 3.89 -19.29 -2.33
CA ASP A 49 3.73 -20.37 -1.35
C ASP A 49 2.43 -20.20 -0.55
N ALA A 50 1.33 -20.75 -1.05
CA ALA A 50 0.01 -20.67 -0.40
C ALA A 50 -0.02 -21.29 1.02
N ASN A 51 0.97 -22.13 1.37
CA ASN A 51 1.07 -22.77 2.68
C ASN A 51 1.84 -21.92 3.71
N ALA A 52 2.52 -20.86 3.28
CA ALA A 52 3.24 -19.97 4.18
C ALA A 52 2.27 -19.27 5.12
N LYS A 53 2.31 -19.56 6.43
CA LYS A 53 1.43 -19.00 7.48
C LYS A 53 1.78 -17.57 7.90
N ILE A 54 2.46 -16.83 7.03
CA ILE A 54 2.98 -15.49 7.31
C ILE A 54 2.52 -14.52 6.22
N ALA A 55 2.30 -13.27 6.63
CA ALA A 55 2.12 -12.13 5.75
C ALA A 55 3.34 -11.22 5.87
N LYS A 56 3.75 -10.61 4.77
CA LYS A 56 4.80 -9.59 4.75
C LYS A 56 4.18 -8.24 4.45
N ALA A 57 4.62 -7.21 5.16
CA ALA A 57 4.18 -5.84 4.94
C ALA A 57 5.39 -4.90 4.88
N ASP A 58 5.57 -4.26 3.74
CA ASP A 58 6.52 -3.15 3.56
C ASP A 58 5.74 -1.87 3.87
N PHE A 59 6.05 -1.20 4.98
CA PHE A 59 5.42 0.05 5.35
C PHE A 59 6.34 1.23 5.03
N THR A 60 5.84 2.18 4.25
CA THR A 60 6.58 3.39 3.86
C THR A 60 5.78 4.62 4.26
N ILE A 61 6.42 5.57 4.94
CA ILE A 61 5.87 6.90 5.22
C ILE A 61 6.62 7.93 4.37
N ILE A 62 5.89 8.78 3.66
CA ILE A 62 6.45 9.87 2.86
C ILE A 62 5.69 11.16 3.17
N GLY A 63 6.39 12.29 3.20
CA GLY A 63 5.80 13.61 3.46
C GLY A 63 6.50 14.33 4.60
N ASP A 64 5.78 15.26 5.24
CA ASP A 64 6.29 15.97 6.42
C ASP A 64 6.15 15.12 7.70
N LEU A 65 7.16 14.29 7.94
CA LEU A 65 7.23 13.41 9.12
C LEU A 65 7.29 14.17 10.43
N ALA A 66 7.70 15.46 10.43
CA ALA A 66 7.78 16.25 11.65
C ALA A 66 6.41 16.52 12.26
N LEU A 67 5.33 16.32 11.50
CA LEU A 67 3.95 16.45 11.98
C LEU A 67 3.41 15.17 12.62
N LEU A 68 4.10 14.04 12.48
CA LEU A 68 3.76 12.79 13.13
C LEU A 68 4.42 12.71 14.52
N GLU A 69 3.69 12.13 15.48
CA GLU A 69 4.20 11.83 16.81
C GLU A 69 4.59 10.36 16.92
N LYS A 70 3.74 9.47 16.40
CA LYS A 70 4.00 8.03 16.28
C LYS A 70 3.05 7.40 15.27
N VAL A 71 3.45 6.25 14.73
CA VAL A 71 2.58 5.35 13.97
C VAL A 71 2.66 3.98 14.61
N GLU A 72 1.52 3.41 14.95
CA GLU A 72 1.41 2.11 15.61
C GLU A 72 0.65 1.15 14.72
N LEU A 73 1.07 -0.11 14.72
CA LEU A 73 0.32 -1.20 14.14
C LEU A 73 -0.33 -1.99 15.27
N ILE A 74 -1.66 -1.99 15.30
CA ILE A 74 -2.47 -2.59 16.36
C ILE A 74 -3.17 -3.82 15.81
N ARG A 75 -3.28 -4.87 16.63
CA ARG A 75 -4.13 -6.03 16.37
C ARG A 75 -4.74 -6.53 17.67
N ASP A 76 -6.04 -6.82 17.64
CA ASP A 76 -6.83 -7.24 18.80
C ASP A 76 -6.68 -6.28 20.00
N GLY A 77 -6.69 -4.96 19.71
CA GLY A 77 -6.52 -3.90 20.70
C GLY A 77 -5.11 -3.77 21.31
N LYS A 78 -4.12 -4.54 20.83
CA LYS A 78 -2.74 -4.50 21.34
C LYS A 78 -1.78 -3.98 20.28
N VAL A 79 -0.88 -3.08 20.68
CA VAL A 79 0.22 -2.63 19.82
C VAL A 79 1.13 -3.81 19.52
N LYS A 80 1.32 -4.09 18.23
CA LYS A 80 2.24 -5.12 17.73
C LYS A 80 3.57 -4.52 17.32
N PHE A 81 3.55 -3.35 16.69
CA PHE A 81 4.75 -2.67 16.22
C PHE A 81 4.60 -1.16 16.34
N ASN A 82 5.67 -0.49 16.77
CA ASN A 82 5.85 0.95 16.63
C ASN A 82 6.70 1.20 15.39
N LEU A 83 6.15 1.95 14.43
CA LEU A 83 6.81 2.22 13.17
C LEU A 83 7.73 3.43 13.31
N ALA A 84 8.96 3.30 12.85
CA ALA A 84 9.91 4.39 12.86
C ALA A 84 9.41 5.52 11.94
N LEU A 85 9.38 6.74 12.47
CA LEU A 85 9.02 7.94 11.71
C LEU A 85 10.18 8.42 10.84
N LYS A 86 10.57 7.60 9.88
CA LYS A 86 11.64 7.87 8.93
C LYS A 86 11.12 7.62 7.54
N ALA A 87 11.66 8.34 6.55
CA ALA A 87 11.30 8.19 5.14
C ALA A 87 11.98 6.95 4.54
N GLU A 88 11.80 5.81 5.19
CA GLU A 88 12.35 4.51 4.81
C GLU A 88 11.26 3.45 4.86
N THR A 89 11.48 2.35 4.14
CA THR A 89 10.57 1.22 4.15
C THR A 89 10.90 0.30 5.31
N ASN A 90 9.93 0.08 6.19
CA ASN A 90 10.00 -0.89 7.28
C ASN A 90 9.40 -2.22 6.78
N GLU A 91 10.21 -3.25 6.61
CA GLU A 91 9.71 -4.60 6.33
C GLU A 91 9.27 -5.28 7.64
N LEU A 92 7.99 -5.67 7.70
CA LEU A 92 7.39 -6.37 8.83
C LEU A 92 6.98 -7.78 8.39
N GLN A 93 7.35 -8.77 9.20
CA GLN A 93 6.82 -10.13 9.08
C GLN A 93 5.75 -10.33 10.14
N LEU A 94 4.52 -10.56 9.70
CA LEU A 94 3.33 -10.55 10.53
C LEU A 94 2.55 -11.85 10.33
N GLN A 95 1.76 -12.23 11.32
CA GLN A 95 0.74 -13.25 11.11
C GLN A 95 -0.39 -12.66 10.27
N PRO A 96 -1.04 -13.44 9.39
CA PRO A 96 -2.25 -13.00 8.70
C PRO A 96 -3.34 -12.58 9.68
N GLY A 97 -4.17 -11.62 9.27
CA GLY A 97 -5.27 -11.09 10.06
C GLY A 97 -5.55 -9.61 9.78
N LEU A 98 -6.54 -9.07 10.49
CA LEU A 98 -6.88 -7.65 10.47
C LEU A 98 -5.95 -6.88 11.42
N TYR A 99 -5.39 -5.78 10.92
CA TYR A 99 -4.57 -4.86 11.68
C TYR A 99 -5.08 -3.44 11.49
N THR A 100 -4.86 -2.58 12.47
CA THR A 100 -5.18 -1.15 12.41
C THR A 100 -3.87 -0.36 12.46
N PHE A 101 -3.60 0.40 11.41
CA PHE A 101 -2.58 1.44 11.43
C PHE A 101 -3.16 2.66 12.13
N LYS A 102 -2.62 2.95 13.30
CA LYS A 102 -2.99 4.09 14.12
C LYS A 102 -1.93 5.18 13.99
N ILE A 103 -2.32 6.32 13.45
CA ILE A 103 -1.45 7.45 13.11
C ILE A 103 -1.76 8.57 14.09
N TYR A 104 -0.74 9.08 14.76
CA TYR A 104 -0.87 10.17 15.72
C TYR A 104 -0.21 11.41 15.12
N HIS A 105 -1.03 12.44 14.90
CA HIS A 105 -0.58 13.66 14.25
C HIS A 105 -0.74 14.88 15.17
N LYS A 106 0.32 15.67 15.28
CA LYS A 106 0.45 16.79 16.24
C LYS A 106 -0.70 17.79 16.22
N LYS A 107 -1.28 18.05 15.04
CA LYS A 107 -2.35 19.05 14.87
C LYS A 107 -3.74 18.46 14.73
N LEU A 108 -3.84 17.20 14.28
CA LEU A 108 -5.09 16.64 13.79
C LEU A 108 -5.62 15.49 14.65
N GLY A 109 -4.81 15.02 15.61
CA GLY A 109 -5.13 13.92 16.50
C GLY A 109 -4.88 12.57 15.85
N GLU A 110 -5.69 11.60 16.23
CA GLU A 110 -5.53 10.19 15.87
C GLU A 110 -6.31 9.84 14.60
N LYS A 111 -5.73 8.99 13.76
CA LYS A 111 -6.36 8.42 12.57
C LYS A 111 -6.09 6.93 12.47
N ASP A 112 -7.13 6.18 12.17
CA ASP A 112 -7.10 4.72 12.12
C ASP A 112 -7.39 4.24 10.69
N PHE A 113 -6.56 3.32 10.20
CA PHE A 113 -6.71 2.68 8.90
C PHE A 113 -6.61 1.18 9.06
N GLU A 114 -7.66 0.46 8.73
CA GLU A 114 -7.68 -1.00 8.80
C GLU A 114 -7.08 -1.64 7.55
N VAL A 115 -6.22 -2.64 7.75
CA VAL A 115 -5.67 -3.48 6.70
C VAL A 115 -5.91 -4.94 7.03
N GLU A 116 -6.42 -5.69 6.07
CA GLU A 116 -6.41 -7.14 6.13
C GLU A 116 -5.13 -7.67 5.47
N LEU A 117 -4.30 -8.38 6.24
CA LEU A 117 -3.12 -9.06 5.73
C LEU A 117 -3.45 -10.54 5.51
N LYS A 118 -3.43 -11.00 4.25
CA LYS A 118 -3.78 -12.39 3.92
C LYS A 118 -2.57 -13.30 3.93
N ASN A 119 -2.86 -14.60 3.99
CA ASN A 119 -1.83 -15.63 4.00
C ASN A 119 -0.95 -15.57 2.75
N ALA A 120 0.35 -15.78 2.94
CA ALA A 120 1.34 -15.78 1.86
C ALA A 120 1.33 -14.50 1.00
N GLN A 121 0.86 -13.36 1.52
CA GLN A 121 0.76 -12.11 0.77
C GLN A 121 1.91 -11.18 1.13
N LYS A 122 2.46 -10.47 0.13
CA LYS A 122 3.28 -9.28 0.35
C LYS A 122 2.44 -8.04 0.10
N ASN A 123 2.36 -7.17 1.10
CA ASN A 123 1.62 -5.92 1.08
C ASN A 123 2.61 -4.75 1.12
N ASN A 124 2.41 -3.74 0.30
CA ASN A 124 3.12 -2.48 0.32
C ASN A 124 2.12 -1.43 0.79
N VAL A 125 2.29 -0.98 2.02
CA VAL A 125 1.44 0.02 2.65
C VAL A 125 2.19 1.34 2.61
N LYS A 126 1.64 2.32 1.89
CA LYS A 126 2.26 3.63 1.70
C LYS A 126 1.36 4.70 2.29
N LEU A 127 1.84 5.31 3.37
CA LEU A 127 1.27 6.53 3.95
C LEU A 127 1.95 7.75 3.32
N THR A 128 1.16 8.62 2.72
CA THR A 128 1.62 9.92 2.20
C THR A 128 0.92 11.03 2.97
N ILE A 129 1.71 12.00 3.46
CA ILE A 129 1.21 13.19 4.15
C ILE A 129 1.59 14.40 3.31
N LYS A 130 0.60 15.22 2.96
CA LYS A 130 0.77 16.43 2.14
C LYS A 130 0.19 17.64 2.84
#